data_AF-A0A838R4I7-F1
#
_entry.id   AF-A0A838R4I7-F1
#
_cell.length_a   1.000
_cell.length_b   1.000
_cell.length_c   1.000
_cell.angle_alpha   90.00
_cell.angle_beta   90.00
_cell.angle_gamma   90.00
#
_symmetry.space_group_name_H-M   'P 1'
#
loop_
_entity.id
_entity.type
_entity.pdbx_description
1 polymer ?
#
loop_
_entity_poly.entity_id
_entity_poly.type
_entity_poly.pdbx_seq_one_letter_code
_entity_poly.pdbx_strand_id
1 'polypeptide(L)'
;SWRGGNSSAFAEHLHRVGGFDERFTYGFEDADLGHRLQASGIHGRSVRYTAPVFHLDHARPYVRTDQLAANRALYQENRARGLSRTLHGLQPSE
;
A
#
# COMPACT_ATOMS: atom_id res chain seq x y z
N SER A 1 5.51 7.72 -0.96
CA SER A 1 4.67 6.64 -1.50
C SER A 1 5.38 5.32 -1.27
N TRP A 2 4.63 4.23 -1.17
CA TRP A 2 5.15 2.86 -1.19
C TRP A 2 5.03 2.34 -2.63
N ARG A 3 6.09 1.72 -3.15
CA ARG A 3 6.10 1.14 -4.50
C ARG A 3 6.30 -0.36 -4.33
N GLY A 4 5.28 -1.17 -4.62
CA GLY A 4 5.36 -2.62 -4.47
C GLY A 4 6.46 -3.28 -5.32
N GLY A 5 6.43 -4.60 -5.33
CA GLY A 5 7.42 -5.45 -6.00
C GLY A 5 8.63 -5.75 -5.10
N ASN A 6 9.36 -4.72 -4.66
CA ASN A 6 10.44 -4.88 -3.69
C ASN A 6 10.51 -3.65 -2.78
N SER A 7 9.90 -3.77 -1.60
CA SER A 7 9.86 -2.71 -0.58
C SER A 7 9.97 -3.33 0.81
N SER A 8 10.51 -2.56 1.75
CA SER A 8 10.62 -2.94 3.15
C SER A 8 10.35 -1.75 4.07
N ALA A 9 9.91 -2.05 5.29
CA ALA A 9 9.72 -1.10 6.37
C ALA A 9 10.04 -1.78 7.70
N PHE A 10 10.35 -0.97 8.72
CA PHE A 10 10.37 -1.45 10.10
C PHE A 10 8.99 -1.96 10.50
N ALA A 11 8.94 -3.08 11.22
CA ALA A 11 7.69 -3.71 11.64
C ALA A 11 6.81 -2.74 12.45
N GLU A 12 7.41 -1.96 13.36
CA GLU A 12 6.70 -0.96 14.16
C GLU A 12 5.95 0.08 13.31
N HIS A 13 6.48 0.45 12.15
CA HIS A 13 5.85 1.39 11.23
C HIS A 13 4.63 0.77 10.54
N LEU A 14 4.73 -0.51 10.15
CA LEU A 14 3.60 -1.26 9.60
C LEU A 14 2.52 -1.46 10.67
N HIS A 15 2.89 -1.81 11.90
CA HIS A 15 1.94 -1.90 13.01
C HIS A 15 1.29 -0.56 13.32
N ARG A 16 2.03 0.56 13.29
CA ARG A 16 1.49 1.92 13.52
C ARG A 16 0.37 2.28 12.54
N VAL A 17 0.53 1.94 11.27
CA VAL A 17 -0.46 2.26 10.22
C VAL A 17 -1.53 1.19 10.02
N GLY A 18 -1.47 0.07 10.76
CA GLY A 18 -2.43 -1.03 10.65
C GLY A 18 -2.16 -1.97 9.48
N GLY A 19 -0.93 -2.07 8.99
CA GLY A 19 -0.55 -3.00 7.90
C GLY A 19 -1.23 -2.69 6.56
N PHE A 20 -1.46 -3.70 5.73
CA PHE A 20 -2.31 -3.55 4.55
C PHE A 20 -3.78 -3.45 4.96
N ASP A 21 -4.56 -2.68 4.20
CA ASP A 21 -6.00 -2.62 4.36
C ASP A 21 -6.63 -3.75 3.53
N GLU A 22 -7.17 -4.76 4.22
CA GLU A 22 -7.64 -6.02 3.64
C GLU A 22 -8.94 -5.87 2.82
N ARG A 23 -9.51 -4.66 2.76
CA ARG A 23 -10.60 -4.36 1.83
C ARG A 23 -10.11 -4.25 0.39
N PHE A 24 -8.84 -3.90 0.19
CA PHE A 24 -8.26 -3.82 -1.16
C PHE A 24 -8.03 -5.22 -1.74
N THR A 25 -8.36 -5.38 -3.03
CA THR A 25 -7.93 -6.53 -3.83
C THR A 25 -6.68 -6.17 -4.65
N TYR A 26 -6.56 -6.66 -5.89
CA TYR A 26 -5.47 -6.26 -6.78
C TYR A 26 -5.58 -4.79 -7.20
N GLY A 27 -4.55 -4.01 -6.89
CA GLY A 27 -4.39 -2.62 -7.30
C GLY A 27 -4.79 -1.60 -6.23
N PHE A 28 -3.99 -0.55 -6.10
CA PHE A 28 -4.08 0.55 -5.12
C PHE A 28 -3.79 0.20 -3.65
N GLU A 29 -3.66 -1.07 -3.29
CA GLU A 29 -3.27 -1.56 -1.97
C GLU A 29 -1.91 -0.97 -1.50
N ASP A 30 -0.91 -0.96 -2.39
CA ASP A 30 0.40 -0.37 -2.11
C ASP A 30 0.34 1.15 -2.01
N ALA A 31 -0.49 1.77 -2.85
CA ALA A 31 -0.64 3.23 -2.85
C ALA A 31 -1.30 3.71 -1.56
N ASP A 32 -2.29 2.97 -1.06
CA ASP A 32 -2.96 3.22 0.22
C ASP A 32 -2.01 3.05 1.41
N LEU A 33 -1.28 1.92 1.49
CA LEU A 33 -0.26 1.72 2.52
C LEU A 33 0.77 2.85 2.51
N GLY A 34 1.26 3.20 1.32
CA GLY A 34 2.20 4.29 1.13
C GLY A 34 1.67 5.65 1.54
N HIS A 35 0.39 5.92 1.30
CA HIS A 35 -0.27 7.13 1.76
C HIS A 35 -0.34 7.17 3.30
N ARG A 36 -0.81 6.09 3.94
CA ARG A 36 -0.92 6.02 5.40
C ARG A 36 0.42 6.19 6.11
N LEU A 37 1.49 5.58 5.59
CA LEU A 37 2.85 5.81 6.07
C LEU A 37 3.24 7.30 6.01
N GLN A 38 3.01 7.96 4.87
CA GLN A 38 3.31 9.39 4.73
C GLN A 38 2.46 10.27 5.65
N ALA A 39 1.16 9.98 5.76
CA ALA A 39 0.26 10.68 6.68
C ALA A 39 0.66 10.49 8.15
N SER A 40 1.36 9.39 8.49
CA SER A 40 1.96 9.16 9.81
C SER A 40 3.37 9.75 9.99
N GLY A 41 3.84 10.55 9.03
CA GLY A 41 5.16 11.21 9.04
C GLY A 41 6.31 10.36 8.49
N ILE A 42 6.04 9.15 8.02
CA ILE A 42 7.06 8.20 7.55
C ILE A 42 7.25 8.35 6.05
N HIS A 43 8.44 8.81 5.66
CA HIS A 43 8.78 9.10 4.27
C HIS A 43 9.75 8.05 3.72
N GLY A 44 9.34 7.37 2.64
CA GLY A 44 10.16 6.35 2.00
C GLY A 44 11.36 6.92 1.25
N ARG A 45 12.42 6.13 1.15
CA ARG A 45 13.57 6.34 0.25
C ARG A 45 13.46 5.39 -0.94
N SER A 46 13.93 5.81 -2.12
CA SER A 46 13.91 4.97 -3.32
C SER A 46 15.33 4.70 -3.80
N VAL A 47 15.61 3.42 -4.10
CA VAL A 47 16.88 2.96 -4.69
C VAL A 47 16.68 2.45 -6.13
N ARG A 48 15.63 2.92 -6.81
CA ARG A 48 15.19 2.41 -8.12
C ARG A 48 16.31 2.37 -9.18
N TYR A 49 17.24 3.32 -9.12
CA TYR A 49 18.35 3.44 -10.07
C TYR A 49 19.65 2.79 -9.57
N THR A 50 19.65 2.20 -8.37
CA THR A 50 20.82 1.59 -7.73
C THR A 50 20.67 0.08 -7.57
N ALA A 51 19.45 -0.41 -7.36
CA ALA A 51 19.12 -1.82 -7.25
C ALA A 51 18.00 -2.17 -8.24
N PRO A 52 18.32 -2.41 -9.53
CA PRO A 52 17.32 -2.78 -10.52
C PRO A 52 16.76 -4.17 -10.23
N VAL A 53 15.47 -4.35 -10.47
CA VAL A 53 14.79 -5.64 -10.39
C VAL A 53 14.39 -6.12 -11.79
N PHE A 54 14.46 -7.42 -12.02
CA PHE A 54 13.95 -8.04 -13.24
C PHE A 54 12.55 -8.60 -12.98
N HIS A 55 11.58 -8.22 -13.82
CA HIS A 55 10.26 -8.82 -13.78
C HIS A 55 10.23 -9.99 -14.77
N LEU A 56 9.89 -11.18 -14.28
CA LEU A 56 9.64 -12.32 -15.14
C LEU A 56 8.27 -12.16 -15.76
N ASP A 57 8.20 -12.27 -17.09
CA ASP A 57 6.93 -12.10 -17.80
C ASP A 57 5.91 -13.15 -17.37
N HIS A 58 4.68 -12.69 -17.16
CA HIS A 58 3.55 -13.54 -16.85
C HIS A 58 2.23 -12.83 -17.19
N ALA A 59 1.21 -13.62 -17.54
CA ALA A 59 -0.15 -13.12 -17.71
C ALA A 59 -0.71 -12.56 -16.38
N ARG A 60 -1.75 -11.72 -16.48
CA ARG A 60 -2.37 -11.06 -15.32
C ARG A 60 -3.87 -11.35 -15.22
N PRO A 61 -4.29 -12.64 -15.17
CA PRO A 61 -5.71 -13.01 -15.18
C PRO A 61 -6.47 -12.53 -13.94
N TYR A 62 -5.76 -12.20 -12.87
CA TYR A 62 -6.33 -11.66 -11.63
C TYR A 62 -6.77 -10.19 -11.74
N VAL A 63 -6.44 -9.49 -12.83
CA VAL A 63 -6.80 -8.07 -13.00
C VAL A 63 -8.24 -7.95 -13.42
N ARG A 64 -9.06 -7.29 -12.58
CA ARG A 64 -10.46 -7.01 -12.86
C ARG A 64 -10.73 -5.50 -12.79
N THR A 65 -11.38 -4.97 -13.84
CA THR A 65 -11.58 -3.52 -13.99
C THR A 65 -12.55 -2.93 -12.98
N ASP A 66 -13.59 -3.69 -12.59
CA ASP A 66 -14.53 -3.34 -11.52
C ASP A 66 -13.83 -3.24 -10.17
N GLN A 67 -12.95 -4.20 -9.85
CA GLN A 67 -12.14 -4.17 -8.64
C GLN A 67 -11.16 -2.99 -8.62
N LEU A 68 -10.49 -2.71 -9.74
CA LEU A 68 -9.60 -1.54 -9.85
C LEU A 68 -10.36 -0.22 -9.64
N ALA A 69 -11.59 -0.11 -10.13
CA ALA A 69 -12.42 1.07 -9.91
C ALA A 69 -12.83 1.21 -8.44
N ALA A 70 -13.26 0.13 -7.81
CA ALA A 70 -13.61 0.10 -6.38
C ALA A 70 -12.41 0.46 -5.50
N ASN A 71 -11.24 -0.16 -5.75
CA ASN A 71 -10.01 0.12 -5.01
C ASN A 71 -9.53 1.56 -5.22
N ARG A 72 -9.65 2.11 -6.44
CA ARG A 72 -9.34 3.52 -6.70
C ARG A 72 -10.22 4.46 -5.88
N ALA A 73 -11.53 4.21 -5.85
CA ALA A 73 -12.48 5.02 -5.09
C ALA A 73 -12.14 4.98 -3.59
N LEU A 74 -11.89 3.79 -3.05
CA LEU A 74 -11.49 3.61 -1.65
C LEU A 74 -10.17 4.33 -1.33
N TYR A 75 -9.15 4.20 -2.18
CA TYR A 75 -7.88 4.91 -2.03
C TYR A 75 -8.07 6.43 -2.05
N GLN A 76 -8.89 6.95 -2.96
CA GLN A 76 -9.17 8.38 -3.05
C GLN A 76 -9.89 8.90 -1.81
N GLU A 77 -10.86 8.14 -1.28
CA GLU A 77 -11.55 8.47 -0.04
C GLU A 77 -10.58 8.50 1.15
N ASN A 78 -9.80 7.42 1.35
CA ASN A 78 -8.82 7.33 2.42
C ASN A 78 -7.81 8.49 2.34
N ARG A 79 -7.35 8.82 1.12
CA ARG A 79 -6.42 9.92 0.88
C ARG A 79 -7.04 11.29 1.15
N ALA A 80 -8.28 11.52 0.73
CA ALA A 80 -8.99 12.78 0.98
C ALA A 80 -9.21 13.02 2.47
N ARG A 81 -9.44 11.93 3.23
CA ARG A 81 -9.59 11.96 4.69
C ARG A 81 -8.26 12.04 5.44
N GLY A 82 -7.13 11.92 4.74
CA GLY A 82 -5.80 11.94 5.33
C GLY A 82 -5.58 10.80 6.33
N LEU A 83 -6.16 9.62 6.08
CA LEU A 83 -6.05 8.50 7.00
C LEU A 83 -4.57 8.11 7.17
N SER A 84 -4.13 7.98 8.42
CA SER A 84 -2.78 7.51 8.78
C SER A 84 -2.78 6.06 9.25
N ARG A 85 -3.96 5.48 9.50
CA ARG A 85 -4.13 4.09 9.96
C ARG A 85 -5.40 3.49 9.37
N THR A 86 -5.37 2.21 9.00
CA THR A 86 -6.57 1.43 8.71
C THR A 86 -7.04 0.64 9.93
N LEU A 87 -8.36 0.45 10.04
CA LEU A 87 -8.98 -0.46 11.02
C LEU A 87 -9.22 -1.86 10.42
N HIS A 88 -8.99 -2.02 9.12
CA HIS A 88 -9.28 -3.24 8.36
C HIS A 88 -7.99 -4.01 8.03
N GLY A 89 -7.04 -4.02 8.95
CA GLY A 89 -5.76 -4.70 8.77
C GLY A 89 -5.24 -5.21 10.11
N LEU A 90 -3.94 -5.05 10.33
CA LEU A 90 -3.31 -5.46 11.58
C LEU A 90 -3.95 -4.77 12.78
N GLN A 91 -4.37 -5.57 13.75
CA GLN A 91 -4.87 -5.07 15.02
C GLN A 91 -3.74 -4.39 15.81
N PRO A 92 -4.04 -3.41 16.67
CA PRO A 92 -3.09 -2.93 17.65
C PRO A 92 -2.59 -4.11 18.48
N SER A 93 -1.28 -4.18 18.71
CA SER A 93 -0.74 -5.08 19.73
C SER A 93 -1.30 -4.66 21.09
N GLU A 94 -1.80 -5.63 21.87
CA GLU A 94 -2.18 -5.43 23.28
C GLU A 94 -1.02 -4.89 24.13
#